data_AF-A0A968U1Y8-F1
#
_entry.id   AF-A0A968U1Y8-F1
#
_cell.length_a   1.000
_cell.length_b   1.000
_cell.length_c   1.000
_cell.angle_alpha   90.00
_cell.angle_beta   90.00
_cell.angle_gamma   90.00
#
_symmetry.space_group_name_H-M   'P 1'
#
loop_
_entity.id
_entity.type
_entity.pdbx_description
1 polymer ?
#
loop_
_entity_poly.entity_id
_entity_poly.type
_entity_poly.pdbx_seq_one_letter_code
_entity_poly.pdbx_strand_id
1 'polypeptide(L)'
;MPKLPNAFSKRFCSAAYPLAIDELKQEDTLSEETELRRVKYLNNLIEQDHRRIKRLVKPALGFGSFNSARRTLKGYEAMAMIRKGQIQNVDRNDVAGQISFIHQIFGIAA
;
A
#
# COMPACT_ATOMS: atom_id res chain seq x y z
N MET A 1 -21.56 -18.53 29.26
CA MET A 1 -20.15 -18.60 29.70
C MET A 1 -19.43 -17.35 29.22
N PRO A 2 -19.22 -16.33 30.08
CA PRO A 2 -18.54 -15.12 29.66
C PRO A 2 -17.05 -15.42 29.46
N LYS A 3 -16.56 -15.26 28.23
CA LYS A 3 -15.14 -15.41 27.90
C LYS A 3 -14.37 -14.29 28.60
N LEU A 4 -13.40 -14.65 29.45
CA LEU A 4 -12.50 -13.71 30.09
C LEU A 4 -11.75 -12.88 29.02
N PRO A 5 -11.56 -11.56 29.24
CA PRO A 5 -10.80 -10.74 28.32
C PRO A 5 -9.34 -11.17 28.35
N ASN A 6 -8.84 -11.64 27.21
CA ASN A 6 -7.47 -12.10 27.04
C ASN A 6 -6.49 -10.95 27.37
N ALA A 7 -5.82 -11.03 28.52
CA ALA A 7 -4.97 -9.98 29.09
C ALA A 7 -3.72 -9.64 28.24
N PHE A 8 -3.51 -10.34 27.12
CA PHE A 8 -2.43 -10.09 26.18
C PHE A 8 -2.69 -8.95 25.16
N SER A 9 -3.93 -8.44 25.03
CA SER A 9 -4.25 -7.41 24.02
C SER A 9 -3.92 -5.96 24.45
N LYS A 10 -3.57 -5.72 25.72
CA LYS A 10 -3.40 -4.37 26.28
C LYS A 10 -2.04 -3.71 26.00
N ARG A 11 -1.04 -4.43 25.48
CA ARG A 11 0.33 -3.89 25.28
C ARG A 11 0.60 -3.23 23.92
N PHE A 12 -0.33 -3.28 22.98
CA PHE A 12 -0.17 -2.72 21.62
C PHE A 12 -1.25 -1.67 21.28
N CYS A 13 -1.84 -1.03 22.29
CA CYS A 13 -2.90 -0.06 22.09
C CYS A 13 -2.36 1.36 22.31
N SER A 14 -2.33 2.20 21.28
CA SER A 14 -2.44 3.63 21.55
C SER A 14 -3.90 3.92 21.89
N ALA A 15 -4.14 4.77 22.88
CA ALA A 15 -5.50 5.09 23.35
C ALA A 15 -6.34 5.82 22.29
N ALA A 16 -5.70 6.36 21.24
CA ALA A 16 -6.34 7.17 20.22
C ALA A 16 -7.12 6.37 19.16
N TYR A 17 -6.73 5.13 18.84
CA TYR A 17 -7.35 4.40 17.73
C TYR A 17 -8.85 4.06 17.92
N PRO A 18 -9.32 3.62 19.11
CA PRO A 18 -10.75 3.39 19.32
C PRO A 18 -11.58 4.64 19.09
N LEU A 19 -11.14 5.76 19.67
CA LEU A 19 -11.84 7.03 19.56
C LEU A 19 -11.95 7.47 18.09
N ALA A 20 -10.85 7.39 17.34
CA ALA A 20 -10.85 7.72 15.92
C ALA A 20 -11.76 6.80 15.08
N ILE A 21 -11.84 5.51 15.40
CA ILE A 21 -12.73 4.58 14.68
C ILE A 21 -14.19 4.89 14.99
N ASP A 22 -14.51 5.21 16.24
CA ASP A 22 -15.87 5.58 16.65
C ASP A 22 -16.31 6.89 15.99
N GLU A 23 -15.42 7.89 15.92
CA GLU A 23 -15.64 9.14 15.17
C GLU A 23 -15.89 8.86 13.68
N LEU A 24 -15.06 8.04 13.03
CA LEU A 24 -15.21 7.71 11.61
C LEU A 24 -16.48 6.93 11.28
N LYS A 25 -17.02 6.16 12.24
CA LYS A 25 -18.34 5.51 12.11
C LYS A 25 -19.47 6.53 12.21
N GLN A 26 -19.39 7.46 13.15
CA GLN A 26 -20.35 8.56 13.28
C GLN A 26 -20.38 9.46 12.05
N GLU A 27 -19.23 9.65 11.39
CA GLU A 27 -19.10 10.39 10.13
C GLU A 27 -19.53 9.59 8.88
N ASP A 28 -20.06 8.37 9.04
CA ASP A 28 -20.46 7.43 7.97
C ASP A 28 -19.34 7.16 6.93
N THR A 29 -18.08 7.40 7.34
CA THR A 29 -16.89 7.15 6.52
C THR A 29 -16.46 5.68 6.63
N LEU A 30 -16.75 5.04 7.77
CA LEU A 30 -16.59 3.61 8.00
C LEU A 30 -17.95 2.97 8.28
N SER A 31 -18.16 1.77 7.72
CA SER A 31 -19.34 0.97 8.06
C SER A 31 -19.37 0.63 9.55
N GLU A 32 -20.57 0.64 10.14
CA GLU A 32 -20.81 0.22 11.52
C GLU A 32 -20.30 -1.19 11.84
N GLU A 33 -20.29 -2.07 10.84
CA GLU A 33 -19.79 -3.46 10.94
C GLU A 33 -18.26 -3.54 11.00
N THR A 34 -17.54 -2.43 10.78
CA THR A 34 -16.08 -2.41 10.77
C THR A 34 -15.53 -2.70 12.16
N GLU A 35 -14.74 -3.77 12.30
CA GLU A 35 -14.09 -4.14 13.54
C GLU A 35 -12.60 -3.73 13.57
N LEU A 36 -12.17 -3.12 14.67
CA LEU A 36 -10.75 -2.82 14.90
C LEU A 36 -9.99 -4.10 15.30
N ARG A 37 -9.24 -4.66 14.36
CA ARG A 37 -8.42 -5.86 14.61
C ARG A 37 -7.00 -5.52 15.05
N ARG A 38 -6.69 -5.72 16.34
CA ARG A 38 -5.34 -5.50 16.92
C ARG A 38 -4.48 -6.76 16.90
N VAL A 39 -4.15 -7.24 15.69
CA VAL A 39 -3.31 -8.43 15.52
C VAL A 39 -1.95 -8.03 14.95
N LYS A 40 -0.88 -8.23 15.74
CA LYS A 40 0.51 -7.87 15.37
C LYS A 40 0.91 -8.45 14.00
N TYR A 41 0.50 -9.68 13.72
CA TYR A 41 0.80 -10.33 12.45
C TYR A 41 0.20 -9.59 11.25
N LEU A 42 -1.03 -9.10 11.33
CA LEU A 42 -1.67 -8.36 10.24
C LEU A 42 -1.04 -6.99 10.05
N ASN A 43 -0.69 -6.32 11.15
CA ASN A 43 0.07 -5.07 11.08
C ASN A 43 1.42 -5.29 10.39
N ASN A 44 2.11 -6.39 10.68
CA ASN A 44 3.36 -6.72 10.01
C ASN A 44 3.18 -6.97 8.51
N LEU A 45 2.06 -7.58 8.08
CA LEU A 45 1.75 -7.82 6.67
C LEU A 45 1.54 -6.50 5.92
N ILE A 46 0.73 -5.58 6.48
CA ILE A 46 0.50 -4.25 5.92
C ILE A 46 1.82 -3.46 5.86
N GLU A 47 2.58 -3.46 6.96
CA GLU A 47 3.87 -2.76 7.00
C GLU A 47 4.86 -3.34 6.00
N GLN A 48 4.83 -4.66 5.78
CA GLN A 48 5.66 -5.33 4.79
C GLN A 48 5.32 -4.92 3.36
N ASP A 49 4.03 -4.84 3.03
CA ASP A 49 3.57 -4.39 1.71
C ASP A 49 4.10 -2.97 1.39
N HIS A 50 4.05 -2.08 2.39
CA HIS A 50 4.54 -0.71 2.24
C HIS A 50 6.08 -0.58 2.17
N ARG A 51 6.85 -1.62 2.54
CA ARG A 51 8.33 -1.54 2.57
C ARG A 51 8.93 -1.16 1.23
N ARG A 52 8.38 -1.66 0.12
CA ARG A 52 8.89 -1.35 -1.23
C ARG A 52 8.80 0.15 -1.51
N ILE A 53 7.64 0.74 -1.27
CA ILE A 53 7.41 2.17 -1.51
C ILE A 53 8.25 3.01 -0.54
N LYS A 54 8.27 2.67 0.75
CA LYS A 54 9.11 3.38 1.75
C LYS A 54 10.60 3.36 1.36
N ARG A 55 11.12 2.24 0.85
CA ARG A 55 12.52 2.14 0.37
C ARG A 55 12.82 3.05 -0.82
N LEU A 56 11.88 3.19 -1.76
CA LEU A 56 12.05 4.06 -2.93
C LEU A 56 11.90 5.55 -2.59
N VAL A 57 11.03 5.88 -1.65
CA VAL A 57 10.69 7.26 -1.29
C VAL A 57 11.66 7.87 -0.27
N LYS A 58 12.23 7.06 0.64
CA LYS A 58 13.12 7.55 1.71
C LYS A 58 14.35 8.32 1.18
N PRO A 59 15.07 7.86 0.14
CA PRO A 59 16.17 8.63 -0.44
C PRO A 59 15.72 9.94 -1.12
N ALA A 60 14.48 9.99 -1.59
CA ALA A 60 13.90 11.18 -2.23
C ALA A 60 13.33 12.20 -1.22
N LEU A 61 13.58 12.03 0.09
CA LEU A 61 13.07 12.89 1.17
C LEU A 61 11.54 12.99 1.25
N GLY A 62 10.81 12.00 0.73
CA GLY A 62 9.36 12.01 0.70
C GLY A 62 8.78 12.61 -0.59
N PHE A 63 7.54 13.11 -0.48
CA PHE A 63 6.86 13.78 -1.57
C PHE A 63 6.60 15.23 -1.18
N GLY A 64 6.90 16.19 -2.07
CA GLY A 64 6.68 17.62 -1.79
C GLY A 64 5.22 18.08 -1.91
N SER A 65 4.35 17.32 -2.58
CA SER A 65 2.93 17.61 -2.69
C SER A 65 2.10 16.34 -2.92
N PHE A 66 0.79 16.40 -2.64
CA PHE A 66 -0.13 15.30 -2.92
C PHE A 66 -0.19 14.93 -4.41
N ASN A 67 -0.16 15.94 -5.28
CA ASN A 67 -0.17 15.73 -6.73
C ASN A 67 1.10 15.00 -7.20
N SER A 68 2.26 15.39 -6.67
CA SER A 68 3.54 14.72 -6.95
C SER A 68 3.53 13.29 -6.42
N ALA A 69 3.05 13.07 -5.18
CA ALA A 69 2.91 11.74 -4.60
C ALA A 69 2.06 10.82 -5.48
N ARG A 70 0.87 11.30 -5.90
CA ARG A 70 -0.06 10.55 -6.74
C ARG A 70 0.57 10.13 -8.07
N ARG A 71 1.29 11.04 -8.74
CA ARG A 71 1.97 10.74 -10.02
C ARG A 71 3.10 9.73 -9.83
N THR A 72 3.93 9.90 -8.80
CA THR A 72 5.06 9.00 -8.54
C THR A 72 4.61 7.60 -8.13
N LEU A 73 3.58 7.49 -7.29
CA LEU A 73 3.02 6.19 -6.90
C LEU A 73 2.47 5.43 -8.10
N LYS A 74 1.71 6.09 -8.99
CA LYS A 74 1.25 5.50 -10.25
C LYS A 74 2.40 5.00 -11.12
N GLY A 75 3.50 5.75 -11.20
CA GLY A 75 4.71 5.31 -11.90
C GLY A 75 5.34 4.06 -11.27
N TYR A 76 5.43 4.00 -9.93
CA TYR A 76 5.94 2.83 -9.23
C TYR A 76 5.06 1.59 -9.37
N GLU A 77 3.75 1.77 -9.50
CA GLU A 77 2.79 0.70 -9.80
C GLU A 77 2.96 0.21 -11.25
N ALA A 78 3.03 1.12 -12.22
CA ALA A 78 3.26 0.78 -13.62
C ALA A 78 4.56 -0.03 -13.81
N MET A 79 5.66 0.42 -13.20
CA MET A 79 6.93 -0.32 -13.21
C MET A 79 6.86 -1.67 -12.50
N ALA A 80 6.01 -1.80 -11.48
CA ALA A 80 5.77 -3.09 -10.82
C ALA A 80 5.02 -4.06 -11.75
N MET A 81 4.00 -3.57 -12.46
CA MET A 81 3.23 -4.38 -13.42
C MET A 81 4.11 -4.87 -14.56
N ILE A 82 4.97 -4.00 -15.12
CA ILE A 82 5.97 -4.37 -16.13
C ILE A 82 6.84 -5.52 -15.60
N ARG A 83 7.49 -5.33 -14.44
CA ARG A 83 8.40 -6.34 -13.87
C ARG A 83 7.72 -7.67 -13.53
N LYS A 84 6.43 -7.64 -13.19
CA LYS A 84 5.65 -8.84 -12.87
C LYS A 84 5.14 -9.56 -14.13
N GLY A 85 5.22 -8.95 -15.32
CA GLY A 85 4.61 -9.47 -16.55
C GLY A 85 3.08 -9.39 -16.53
N GLN A 86 2.52 -8.38 -15.87
CA GLN A 86 1.08 -8.17 -15.80
C GLN A 86 0.54 -7.35 -16.99
N ILE A 87 1.35 -7.23 -18.04
CA ILE A 87 1.01 -6.46 -19.24
C ILE A 87 0.48 -7.43 -20.28
N GLN A 88 -0.60 -7.05 -20.94
CA GLN A 88 -1.15 -7.83 -22.04
C GLN A 88 -0.12 -7.93 -23.17
N ASN A 89 0.09 -9.15 -23.67
CA ASN A 89 0.99 -9.43 -24.80
C ASN A 89 2.49 -9.16 -24.55
N VAL A 90 2.91 -8.97 -23.29
CA VAL A 90 4.33 -8.87 -22.92
C VAL A 90 4.58 -9.84 -21.76
N ASP A 91 5.29 -10.93 -22.03
CA ASP A 91 5.65 -11.90 -21.01
C ASP A 91 6.66 -11.28 -20.02
N ARG A 92 6.62 -11.75 -18.78
CA ARG A 92 7.61 -11.44 -17.75
C ARG A 92 9.04 -11.77 -18.19
N ASN A 93 9.22 -12.83 -18.98
CA ASN A 93 10.53 -13.28 -19.45
C ASN A 93 10.93 -12.66 -20.80
N ASP A 94 10.02 -11.96 -21.47
CA ASP A 94 10.29 -11.28 -22.74
C ASP A 94 10.90 -9.89 -22.48
N VAL A 95 12.21 -9.85 -22.31
CA VAL A 95 12.97 -8.61 -22.08
C VAL A 95 12.87 -7.67 -23.28
N ALA A 96 12.88 -8.19 -24.51
CA ALA A 96 12.79 -7.38 -25.72
C ALA A 96 11.41 -6.73 -25.86
N GLY A 97 10.34 -7.48 -25.60
CA GLY A 97 8.96 -6.96 -25.56
C GLY A 97 8.77 -5.91 -24.47
N GLN A 98 9.34 -6.11 -23.26
CA GLN A 98 9.29 -5.10 -22.20
C GLN A 98 10.02 -3.80 -22.59
N ILE A 99 11.19 -3.92 -23.22
CA ILE A 99 11.93 -2.76 -23.72
C ILE A 99 11.10 -2.02 -24.77
N SER A 100 10.59 -2.71 -25.79
CA SER A 100 9.76 -2.12 -26.84
C SER A 100 8.53 -1.42 -26.28
N PHE A 101 7.84 -2.04 -25.32
CA PHE A 101 6.69 -1.45 -24.63
C PHE A 101 7.06 -0.16 -23.89
N ILE A 102 8.19 -0.13 -23.18
CA ILE A 102 8.67 1.08 -22.49
C ILE A 102 8.97 2.18 -23.52
N HIS A 103 9.68 1.87 -24.61
CA HIS A 103 9.95 2.85 -25.67
C HIS A 103 8.65 3.45 -26.24
N GLN A 104 7.63 2.63 -26.47
CA GLN A 104 6.32 3.08 -26.96
C GLN A 104 5.62 4.01 -25.97
N ILE A 105 5.58 3.66 -24.67
CA ILE A 105 4.90 4.47 -23.64
C ILE A 105 5.58 5.83 -23.44
N PHE A 106 6.92 5.86 -23.48
CA PHE A 106 7.68 7.08 -23.22
C PHE A 106 8.00 7.87 -24.49
N GLY A 107 7.66 7.36 -25.68
CA GLY A 107 7.97 8.01 -26.96
C GLY A 107 9.47 8.17 -27.18
N ILE A 108 10.30 7.30 -26.58
CA ILE A 108 11.75 7.34 -26.73
C ILE A 108 12.04 6.63 -28.05
N ALA A 109 12.32 7.40 -29.10
CA ALA A 109 12.80 6.86 -30.37
C ALA A 109 14.05 5.99 -30.07
N ALA A 110 13.93 4.70 -30.40
CA ALA A 110 15.04 3.75 -30.34
C ALA A 110 16.05 4.04 -31.46
#